data_AF-A0A816I3V0-F1
#
_entry.id   AF-A0A816I3V0-F1
#
_cell.length_a   1.000
_cell.length_b   1.000
_cell.length_c   1.000
_cell.angle_alpha   90.00
_cell.angle_beta   90.00
_cell.angle_gamma   90.00
#
_symmetry.space_group_name_H-M   'P 1'
#
loop_
_entity.id
_entity.type
_entity.pdbx_description
1 polymer ?
#
loop_
_entity_poly.entity_id
_entity_poly.type
_entity_poly.pdbx_seq_one_letter_code
_entity_poly.pdbx_strand_id
1 'polypeptide(L)'
;YPRMRANDQSFSFSLWVNPTSTTSGGTLVHLSSNSNGNGTCYDLLVFTSTGALVCQWLYANNSADSAQGSVIPANTSTHVVVVYSYKSGVRLFINGQFSTSSNAGSFSVFDASSPWYITLGNKSPLGSSASLSCQSGSIPISSGSFSGSIDEFRMYNRELNNQEICVLANP
;
A
#
# COMPACT_ATOMS: atom_id res chain seq x y z
N TYR A 1 -2.21 17.97 7.87
CA TYR A 1 -2.52 16.53 7.96
C TYR A 1 -3.54 16.17 6.91
N PRO A 2 -3.25 15.27 5.95
CA PRO A 2 -4.28 14.75 5.06
C PRO A 2 -5.32 14.02 5.92
N ARG A 3 -6.49 14.66 6.11
CA ARG A 3 -7.63 13.99 6.73
C ARG A 3 -8.25 13.12 5.66
N MET A 4 -8.08 11.81 5.76
CA MET A 4 -8.87 10.86 4.98
C MET A 4 -10.27 10.86 5.63
N ARG A 5 -11.14 11.79 5.22
CA ARG A 5 -12.47 11.96 5.82
C ARG A 5 -13.42 10.86 5.33
N ALA A 6 -14.44 10.56 6.13
CA ALA A 6 -15.54 9.70 5.73
C ALA A 6 -16.21 10.22 4.43
N ASN A 7 -16.62 9.27 3.58
CA ASN A 7 -17.26 9.39 2.26
C ASN A 7 -16.29 9.70 1.09
N ASP A 8 -16.02 8.66 0.30
CA ASP A 8 -15.54 8.69 -1.10
C ASP A 8 -14.36 9.60 -1.44
N GLN A 9 -13.46 9.86 -0.49
CA GLN A 9 -12.25 10.62 -0.77
C GLN A 9 -11.19 9.73 -1.40
N SER A 10 -10.93 9.99 -2.68
CA SER A 10 -9.86 9.36 -3.43
C SER A 10 -8.51 9.77 -2.85
N PHE A 11 -7.56 8.85 -2.83
CA PHE A 11 -6.19 9.14 -2.42
C PHE A 11 -5.23 8.42 -3.34
N SER A 12 -3.99 8.88 -3.36
CA SER A 12 -2.91 8.19 -4.07
C SER A 12 -1.63 8.29 -3.26
N PHE A 13 -0.75 7.31 -3.42
CA PHE A 13 0.64 7.45 -3.00
C PHE A 13 1.57 6.87 -4.06
N SER A 14 2.76 7.45 -4.13
CA SER A 14 3.82 7.11 -5.07
C SER A 14 5.12 6.92 -4.30
N LEU A 15 5.93 5.96 -4.70
CA LEU A 15 7.27 5.73 -4.17
C LEU A 15 8.16 5.03 -5.19
N TRP A 16 9.46 5.21 -5.06
CA TRP A 16 10.46 4.38 -5.71
C TRP A 16 10.94 3.32 -4.72
N VAL A 17 11.05 2.08 -5.18
CA VAL A 17 11.51 0.95 -4.37
C VAL A 17 12.64 0.21 -5.07
N ASN A 18 13.67 -0.17 -4.32
CA ASN A 18 14.76 -1.02 -4.79
C ASN A 18 14.98 -2.17 -3.80
N PRO A 19 14.23 -3.29 -3.94
CA PRO A 19 14.35 -4.45 -3.05
C PRO A 19 15.69 -5.17 -3.25
N THR A 20 16.39 -5.54 -2.18
CA THR A 20 17.53 -6.46 -2.29
C THR A 20 17.09 -7.91 -2.51
N SER A 21 15.88 -8.25 -2.06
CA SER A 21 15.18 -9.51 -2.29
C SER A 21 13.68 -9.24 -2.39
N THR A 22 12.98 -9.94 -3.30
CA THR A 22 11.52 -9.83 -3.45
C THR A 22 10.80 -11.08 -2.94
N THR A 23 11.48 -12.22 -2.81
CA THR A 23 10.86 -13.49 -2.36
C THR A 23 10.89 -13.68 -0.85
N SER A 24 11.68 -12.87 -0.14
CA SER A 24 11.71 -12.84 1.33
C SER A 24 10.54 -12.06 1.95
N GLY A 25 9.61 -11.57 1.13
CA GLY A 25 8.52 -10.72 1.56
C GLY A 25 8.95 -9.30 1.89
N GLY A 26 8.12 -8.60 2.66
CA GLY A 26 8.37 -7.25 3.15
C GLY A 26 7.17 -6.34 2.97
N THR A 27 6.82 -5.62 4.04
CA THR A 27 5.83 -4.55 3.99
C THR A 27 6.49 -3.26 3.52
N LEU A 28 6.00 -2.70 2.42
CA LEU A 28 6.46 -1.42 1.88
C LEU A 28 5.74 -0.25 2.54
N VAL A 29 4.41 -0.34 2.62
CA VAL A 29 3.55 0.68 3.21
C VAL A 29 2.58 0.01 4.17
N HIS A 30 2.62 0.43 5.43
CA HIS A 30 1.75 -0.06 6.49
C HIS A 30 0.84 1.06 6.98
N LEU A 31 -0.38 0.71 7.37
CA LEU A 31 -1.31 1.63 8.02
C LEU A 31 -1.76 1.07 9.37
N SER A 32 -1.75 1.91 10.41
CA SER A 32 -2.22 1.56 11.75
C SER A 32 -2.93 2.70 12.46
N SER A 33 -3.86 2.36 13.34
CA SER A 33 -4.54 3.32 14.23
C SER A 33 -3.67 3.78 15.39
N ASN A 34 -2.68 2.98 15.80
CA ASN A 34 -1.71 3.35 16.84
C ASN A 34 -0.33 3.64 16.24
N SER A 35 0.43 4.53 16.87
CA SER A 35 1.78 4.94 16.42
C SER A 35 2.82 3.82 16.45
N ASN A 36 2.53 2.72 17.13
CA ASN A 36 3.37 1.54 17.24
C ASN A 36 3.07 0.46 16.17
N GLY A 37 2.26 0.76 15.16
CA GLY A 37 1.88 -0.21 14.12
C GLY A 37 0.73 -1.15 14.52
N ASN A 38 0.12 -0.99 15.70
CA ASN A 38 -0.93 -1.89 16.21
C ASN A 38 -2.33 -1.24 16.18
N GLY A 39 -3.32 -1.89 16.79
CA GLY A 39 -4.73 -1.52 16.78
C GLY A 39 -5.42 -2.10 15.55
N THR A 40 -6.30 -1.33 14.90
CA THR A 40 -6.69 -1.65 13.51
C THR A 40 -5.50 -1.35 12.60
N CYS A 41 -5.02 -2.36 11.90
CA CYS A 41 -3.84 -2.29 11.04
C CYS A 41 -3.95 -3.25 9.86
N TYR A 42 -3.22 -2.94 8.79
CA TYR A 42 -3.05 -3.77 7.59
C TYR A 42 -1.91 -3.23 6.72
N ASP A 43 -1.40 -4.06 5.81
CA ASP A 43 -0.33 -3.67 4.89
C ASP A 43 -0.91 -3.14 3.57
N LEU A 44 -0.91 -1.81 3.40
CA LEU A 44 -1.39 -1.16 2.17
C LEU A 44 -0.65 -1.63 0.92
N LEU A 45 0.66 -1.89 1.05
CA LEU A 45 1.50 -2.41 -0.03
C LEU A 45 2.54 -3.37 0.55
N VAL A 46 2.57 -4.61 0.05
CA VAL A 46 3.38 -5.70 0.60
C VAL A 46 3.75 -6.71 -0.48
N PHE A 47 4.86 -7.43 -0.30
CA PHE A 47 5.26 -8.52 -1.18
C PHE A 47 4.54 -9.84 -0.86
N THR A 48 4.31 -10.64 -1.90
CA THR A 48 4.10 -12.08 -1.76
C THR A 48 5.44 -12.80 -1.58
N SER A 49 5.40 -14.08 -1.20
CA SER A 49 6.61 -14.95 -1.22
C SER A 49 7.20 -15.17 -2.62
N THR A 50 6.47 -14.81 -3.68
CA THR A 50 6.91 -14.92 -5.08
C THR A 50 7.44 -13.60 -5.63
N GLY A 51 7.45 -12.51 -4.84
CA GLY A 51 7.92 -11.20 -5.26
C GLY A 51 6.90 -10.34 -6.02
N ALA A 52 5.65 -10.78 -6.09
CA ALA A 52 4.55 -9.95 -6.58
C ALA A 52 4.19 -8.89 -5.54
N LEU A 53 3.79 -7.70 -6.01
CA LEU A 53 3.23 -6.68 -5.14
C LEU A 53 1.73 -6.94 -4.91
N VAL A 54 1.29 -6.80 -3.67
CA VAL A 54 -0.10 -6.83 -3.27
C VAL A 54 -0.45 -5.49 -2.65
N CYS A 55 -1.52 -4.89 -3.12
CA CYS A 55 -2.16 -3.78 -2.43
C CYS A 55 -3.36 -4.30 -1.64
N GLN A 56 -3.51 -3.86 -0.39
CA GLN A 56 -4.63 -4.26 0.48
C GLN A 56 -5.38 -3.03 0.99
N TRP A 57 -6.67 -3.21 1.27
CA TRP A 57 -7.52 -2.17 1.86
C TRP A 57 -8.62 -2.82 2.69
N LEU A 58 -9.24 -2.02 3.56
CA LEU A 58 -10.35 -2.46 4.39
C LEU A 58 -11.66 -1.88 3.86
N TYR A 59 -12.69 -2.70 3.76
CA TYR A 59 -14.06 -2.24 3.54
C TYR A 59 -14.66 -1.65 4.82
N ALA A 60 -15.75 -0.89 4.69
CA ALA A 60 -16.52 -0.32 5.81
C ALA A 60 -16.95 -1.35 6.87
N ASN A 61 -17.09 -2.62 6.48
CA ASN A 61 -17.44 -3.74 7.37
C ASN A 61 -16.20 -4.42 8.01
N ASN A 62 -15.02 -3.81 7.94
CA ASN A 62 -13.72 -4.30 8.43
C ASN A 62 -13.16 -5.57 7.76
N SER A 63 -13.80 -6.05 6.69
CA SER A 63 -13.19 -7.09 5.86
C SER A 63 -12.07 -6.50 5.02
N ALA A 64 -10.95 -7.22 4.95
CA ALA A 64 -9.82 -6.85 4.10
C ALA A 64 -10.00 -7.45 2.71
N ASP A 65 -9.64 -6.68 1.70
CA ASP A 65 -9.56 -7.12 0.32
C ASP A 65 -8.21 -6.72 -0.26
N SER A 66 -7.84 -7.37 -1.35
CA SER A 66 -6.49 -7.33 -1.88
C SER A 66 -6.48 -7.55 -3.39
N ALA A 67 -5.59 -6.84 -4.07
CA ALA A 67 -5.31 -7.04 -5.48
C ALA A 67 -3.80 -7.27 -5.68
N GLN A 68 -3.46 -8.36 -6.36
CA GLN A 68 -2.09 -8.73 -6.69
C GLN A 68 -1.73 -8.18 -8.07
N GLY A 69 -0.60 -7.48 -8.12
CA GLY A 69 0.02 -7.02 -9.35
C GLY A 69 1.18 -7.91 -9.79
N SER A 70 2.04 -7.32 -10.60
CA SER A 70 3.19 -7.99 -11.19
C SER A 70 4.33 -8.18 -10.19
N VAL A 71 5.19 -9.16 -10.50
CA VAL A 71 6.50 -9.30 -9.85
C VAL A 71 7.40 -8.15 -10.29
N ILE A 72 8.13 -7.55 -9.34
CA ILE A 72 9.16 -6.55 -9.65
C ILE A 72 10.57 -7.16 -9.48
N PRO A 73 11.57 -6.69 -10.23
CA PRO A 73 12.94 -7.18 -10.11
C PRO A 73 13.62 -6.74 -8.81
N ALA A 74 14.47 -7.61 -8.27
CA ALA A 74 15.41 -7.24 -7.21
C ALA A 74 16.57 -6.38 -7.76
N ASN A 75 17.16 -5.57 -6.89
CA ASN A 75 18.30 -4.68 -7.17
C ASN A 75 18.07 -3.72 -8.35
N THR A 76 16.81 -3.38 -8.61
CA THR A 76 16.39 -2.48 -9.68
C THR A 76 15.36 -1.50 -9.13
N SER A 77 15.66 -0.20 -9.27
CA SER A 77 14.73 0.84 -8.88
C SER A 77 13.44 0.74 -9.71
N THR A 78 12.32 0.60 -9.01
CA THR A 78 10.99 0.43 -9.61
C THR A 78 10.07 1.49 -9.03
N HIS A 79 9.38 2.23 -9.90
CA HIS A 79 8.37 3.20 -9.50
C HIS A 79 7.05 2.49 -9.25
N VAL A 80 6.43 2.73 -8.09
CA VAL A 80 5.18 2.11 -7.69
C VAL A 80 4.19 3.18 -7.26
N VAL A 81 2.98 3.12 -7.79
CA VAL A 81 1.88 4.02 -7.42
C VAL A 81 0.64 3.21 -7.07
N VAL A 82 0.03 3.56 -5.94
CA VAL A 82 -1.28 3.06 -5.55
C VAL A 82 -2.26 4.22 -5.62
N VAL A 83 -3.38 3.99 -6.29
CA VAL A 83 -4.44 4.97 -6.50
C VAL A 83 -5.76 4.36 -6.05
N TYR A 84 -6.47 5.04 -5.16
CA TYR A 84 -7.81 4.65 -4.72
C TYR A 84 -8.85 5.68 -5.17
N SER A 85 -9.97 5.20 -5.69
CA SER A 85 -11.21 5.97 -5.75
C SER A 85 -12.42 5.06 -5.53
N TYR A 86 -13.51 5.60 -5.00
CA TYR A 86 -14.72 4.81 -4.74
C TYR A 86 -15.24 4.09 -5.99
N LYS A 87 -15.18 4.76 -7.15
CA LYS A 87 -15.70 4.25 -8.43
C LYS A 87 -14.84 3.17 -9.06
N SER A 88 -13.54 3.15 -8.76
CA SER A 88 -12.57 2.27 -9.44
C SER A 88 -11.79 1.37 -8.49
N GLY A 89 -12.08 1.44 -7.18
CA GLY A 89 -11.36 0.69 -6.17
C GLY A 89 -9.89 1.13 -6.06
N VAL A 90 -9.07 0.23 -5.56
CA VAL A 90 -7.61 0.36 -5.48
C VAL A 90 -6.99 -0.11 -6.79
N ARG A 91 -6.08 0.68 -7.34
CA ARG A 91 -5.31 0.38 -8.55
C ARG A 91 -3.83 0.50 -8.26
N LEU A 92 -3.06 -0.43 -8.81
CA LEU A 92 -1.61 -0.47 -8.72
C LEU A 92 -1.01 -0.19 -10.08
N PHE A 93 -0.01 0.69 -10.11
CA PHE A 93 0.79 1.02 -11.27
C PHE A 93 2.26 0.77 -10.97
N ILE A 94 2.98 0.22 -11.95
CA ILE A 94 4.40 -0.11 -11.89
C ILE A 94 5.08 0.55 -13.09
N ASN A 95 6.11 1.36 -12.86
CA ASN A 95 6.84 2.10 -13.90
C ASN A 95 5.92 2.86 -14.87
N GLY A 96 4.92 3.55 -14.31
CA GLY A 96 3.94 4.31 -15.10
C GLY A 96 2.84 3.49 -15.77
N GLN A 97 2.89 2.15 -15.71
CA GLN A 97 1.95 1.26 -16.37
C GLN A 97 0.96 0.64 -15.39
N PHE A 98 -0.29 0.45 -15.82
CA PHE A 98 -1.30 -0.25 -15.03
C PHE A 98 -0.88 -1.72 -14.79
N SER A 99 -0.98 -2.18 -13.55
CA SER A 99 -0.63 -3.56 -13.18
C SER A 99 -1.86 -4.36 -12.74
N THR A 100 -2.67 -3.83 -11.82
CA THR A 100 -3.86 -4.51 -11.31
C THR A 100 -4.85 -3.55 -10.68
N SER A 101 -6.08 -4.01 -10.47
CA SER A 101 -7.11 -3.28 -9.76
C SER A 101 -7.97 -4.21 -8.91
N SER A 102 -8.57 -3.64 -7.88
CA SER A 102 -9.65 -4.26 -7.13
C SER A 102 -11.01 -4.03 -7.77
N ASN A 103 -12.03 -4.63 -7.17
CA ASN A 103 -13.40 -4.18 -7.36
C ASN A 103 -13.60 -2.77 -6.77
N ALA A 104 -14.56 -2.04 -7.33
CA ALA A 104 -15.03 -0.79 -6.74
C ALA A 104 -15.67 -1.04 -5.36
N GLY A 105 -15.60 -0.05 -4.49
CA GLY A 105 -16.17 -0.16 -3.15
C GLY A 105 -15.64 0.89 -2.20
N SER A 106 -16.31 1.00 -1.05
CA SER A 106 -15.92 1.93 0.00
C SER A 106 -14.76 1.39 0.80
N PHE A 107 -13.68 2.16 0.83
CA PHE A 107 -12.63 2.00 1.81
C PHE A 107 -13.04 2.57 3.17
N SER A 108 -12.82 1.82 4.25
CA SER A 108 -12.92 2.30 5.62
C SER A 108 -11.60 2.88 6.06
N VAL A 109 -11.51 4.20 6.06
CA VAL A 109 -10.64 4.92 6.98
C VAL A 109 -11.58 5.37 8.07
N PHE A 110 -11.51 4.70 9.22
CA PHE A 110 -12.27 5.13 10.38
C PHE A 110 -11.98 6.61 10.56
N ASP A 111 -13.04 7.43 10.61
CA ASP A 111 -12.97 8.79 11.12
C ASP A 111 -12.75 8.67 12.63
N ALA A 112 -11.58 8.16 12.99
CA ALA A 112 -11.15 8.14 14.35
C ALA A 112 -10.99 9.60 14.75
N SER A 113 -11.41 9.94 15.96
CA SER A 113 -11.03 11.17 16.64
C SER A 113 -9.50 11.35 16.76
N SER A 114 -8.71 10.40 16.25
CA SER A 114 -7.26 10.27 16.32
C SER A 114 -6.68 10.05 14.92
N PRO A 115 -5.48 10.59 14.62
CA PRO A 115 -4.82 10.39 13.34
C PRO A 115 -4.43 8.92 13.15
N TRP A 116 -4.44 8.48 11.89
CA TRP A 116 -3.83 7.22 11.47
C TRP A 116 -2.34 7.42 11.17
N TYR A 117 -1.57 6.35 11.33
CA TYR A 117 -0.13 6.33 11.13
C TYR A 117 0.19 5.53 9.88
N ILE A 118 0.98 6.15 8.98
CA ILE A 118 1.63 5.46 7.86
C ILE A 118 3.08 5.24 8.24
N THR A 119 3.56 4.04 8.02
CA THR A 119 4.98 3.71 8.17
C THR A 119 5.50 2.96 6.95
N LEU A 120 6.78 3.16 6.64
CA LEU A 120 7.40 2.68 5.41
C LEU A 120 8.51 1.68 5.73
N GLY A 121 8.53 0.56 5.00
CA GLY A 121 9.61 -0.43 5.06
C GLY A 121 9.89 -0.98 6.46
N ASN A 122 8.86 -1.09 7.30
CA ASN A 122 9.03 -1.25 8.75
C ASN A 122 9.92 -2.41 9.15
N LYS A 123 10.53 -2.32 10.33
CA LYS A 123 11.26 -3.41 10.98
C LYS A 123 10.43 -3.98 12.13
N SER A 124 10.35 -5.31 12.21
CA SER A 124 9.71 -6.01 13.33
C SER A 124 10.24 -5.48 14.68
N PRO A 125 9.37 -5.26 15.69
CA PRO A 125 7.95 -5.66 15.73
C PRO A 125 6.98 -4.64 15.16
N LEU A 126 7.43 -3.46 14.75
CA LEU A 126 6.56 -2.38 14.31
C LEU A 126 6.09 -2.63 12.87
N GLY A 127 4.80 -2.45 12.60
CA GLY A 127 4.26 -2.15 11.27
C GLY A 127 4.35 -3.23 10.18
N SER A 128 4.15 -4.51 10.51
CA SER A 128 3.84 -5.53 9.52
C SER A 128 2.74 -6.47 10.02
N SER A 129 1.90 -6.98 9.12
CA SER A 129 0.83 -7.91 9.52
C SER A 129 1.36 -9.22 10.14
N ALA A 130 2.60 -9.60 9.83
CA ALA A 130 3.24 -10.81 10.34
C ALA A 130 3.55 -10.75 11.84
N SER A 131 3.74 -9.56 12.42
CA SER A 131 4.13 -9.41 13.82
C SER A 131 3.00 -8.99 14.76
N LEU A 132 1.87 -8.53 14.23
CA LEU A 132 0.83 -7.83 15.00
C LEU A 132 -0.62 -8.32 14.76
N SER A 133 -0.80 -9.44 14.05
CA SER A 133 -2.14 -9.99 13.72
C SER A 133 -3.07 -8.99 13.02
N CYS A 134 -2.50 -8.16 12.14
CA CYS A 134 -3.26 -7.22 11.34
C CYS A 134 -4.21 -7.93 10.37
N GLN A 135 -5.23 -7.22 9.91
CA GLN A 135 -6.15 -7.74 8.91
C GLN A 135 -5.44 -7.92 7.57
N SER A 136 -5.72 -9.02 6.88
CA SER A 136 -5.19 -9.32 5.55
C SER A 136 -6.30 -9.81 4.64
N GLY A 137 -6.23 -9.43 3.37
CA GLY A 137 -7.09 -9.96 2.32
C GLY A 137 -6.81 -11.44 2.04
N SER A 138 -7.59 -12.02 1.13
CA SER A 138 -7.50 -13.44 0.77
C SER A 138 -6.24 -13.83 0.00
N ILE A 139 -5.52 -12.86 -0.57
CA ILE A 139 -4.26 -13.11 -1.28
C ILE A 139 -3.15 -13.36 -0.25
N PRO A 140 -2.43 -14.50 -0.30
CA PRO A 140 -1.34 -14.78 0.62
C PRO A 140 -0.20 -13.76 0.48
N ILE A 141 0.06 -13.01 1.55
CA ILE A 141 1.15 -12.03 1.64
C ILE A 141 2.29 -12.56 2.50
N SER A 142 3.50 -12.08 2.25
CA SER A 142 4.67 -12.30 3.08
C SER A 142 5.06 -10.98 3.72
N SER A 143 4.32 -10.62 4.78
CA SER A 143 4.58 -9.39 5.53
C SER A 143 5.81 -9.54 6.43
N GLY A 144 6.46 -8.41 6.72
CA GLY A 144 7.70 -8.40 7.49
C GLY A 144 8.57 -7.22 7.14
N SER A 145 9.86 -7.33 7.46
CA SER A 145 10.79 -6.22 7.22
C SER A 145 11.16 -6.10 5.75
N PHE A 146 11.01 -4.90 5.20
CA PHE A 146 11.46 -4.63 3.85
C PHE A 146 12.99 -4.53 3.82
N SER A 147 13.61 -5.30 2.93
CA SER A 147 15.06 -5.24 2.69
C SER A 147 15.31 -4.55 1.36
N GLY A 148 15.80 -3.30 1.41
CA GLY A 148 15.99 -2.47 0.23
C GLY A 148 16.00 -0.99 0.57
N SER A 149 15.89 -0.16 -0.46
CA SER A 149 15.67 1.29 -0.30
C SER A 149 14.28 1.70 -0.78
N ILE A 150 13.73 2.72 -0.12
CA ILE A 150 12.53 3.45 -0.53
C ILE A 150 12.95 4.89 -0.73
N ASP A 151 12.52 5.50 -1.82
CA ASP A 151 12.81 6.91 -2.13
C ASP A 151 11.57 7.63 -2.68
N GLU A 152 11.58 8.96 -2.62
CA GLU A 152 10.58 9.85 -3.22
C GLU A 152 9.12 9.48 -2.88
N PHE A 153 8.86 9.17 -1.60
CA PHE A 153 7.51 8.92 -1.12
C PHE A 153 6.65 10.20 -1.21
N ARG A 154 5.56 10.14 -1.96
CA ARG A 154 4.62 11.23 -2.18
C ARG A 154 3.21 10.74 -1.90
N MET A 155 2.41 11.53 -1.19
CA MET A 155 1.01 11.22 -0.87
C MET A 155 0.09 12.35 -1.32
N TYR A 156 -1.04 11.97 -1.89
CA TYR A 156 -2.03 12.87 -2.48
C TYR A 156 -3.41 12.56 -1.91
N ASN A 157 -4.16 13.61 -1.59
CA ASN A 157 -5.57 13.54 -1.17
C ASN A 157 -6.54 13.53 -2.37
N ARG A 158 -6.10 12.95 -3.48
CA ARG A 158 -6.88 12.82 -4.72
C ARG A 158 -6.39 11.63 -5.53
N GLU A 159 -7.21 11.26 -6.51
CA GLU A 159 -6.82 10.35 -7.58
C GLU A 159 -5.75 11.02 -8.46
N LEU A 160 -4.63 10.33 -8.69
CA LEU A 160 -3.68 10.67 -9.76
C LEU A 160 -4.19 10.11 -11.08
N ASN A 161 -4.10 10.89 -12.14
CA ASN A 161 -4.41 10.41 -13.49
C ASN A 161 -3.19 9.78 -14.17
N ASN A 162 -3.39 9.07 -15.29
CA ASN A 162 -2.32 8.37 -16.01
C ASN A 162 -1.16 9.28 -16.45
N GLN A 163 -1.43 10.53 -16.82
CA GLN A 163 -0.37 11.47 -17.21
C GLN A 163 0.53 11.82 -16.02
N GLU A 164 -0.07 12.06 -14.85
CA GLU A 164 0.68 12.35 -13.63
C GLU A 164 1.52 11.15 -13.19
N ILE A 165 0.96 9.94 -13.26
CA ILE A 165 1.67 8.71 -12.94
C ILE A 165 2.86 8.51 -13.89
N CYS A 166 2.67 8.75 -15.19
CA CYS A 166 3.73 8.65 -16.19
C CYS A 166 4.87 9.66 -15.94
N VAL A 167 4.55 10.90 -15.55
CA VAL A 167 5.56 11.90 -15.17
C VAL A 167 6.32 11.48 -13.91
N LEU A 168 5.62 10.95 -12.89
CA LEU A 168 6.26 10.49 -11.65
C LEU A 168 7.21 9.30 -11.88
N ALA A 169 6.95 8.48 -12.90
CA ALA A 169 7.78 7.35 -13.29
C ALA A 169 9.04 7.75 -14.09
N ASN A 170 9.13 9.00 -14.56
CA ASN A 170 10.24 9.54 -15.33
C ASN A 170 10.67 10.91 -14.76
N PRO A 171 11.16 10.94 -13.51
CA PRO A 171 11.48 12.16 -12.78
C PRO A 171 12.66 12.94 -13.37
#